data_AF-A0A8H8V9K4-F1
#
_entry.id   AF-A0A8H8V9K4-F1
#
_cell.length_a   1.000
_cell.length_b   1.000
_cell.length_c   1.000
_cell.angle_alpha   90.00
_cell.angle_beta   90.00
_cell.angle_gamma   90.00
#
_symmetry.space_group_name_H-M   'P 1'
#
loop_
_entity.id
_entity.type
_entity.pdbx_description
1 polymer ?
#
loop_
_entity_poly.entity_id
_entity_poly.type
_entity_poly.pdbx_seq_one_letter_code
_entity_poly.pdbx_strand_id
1 'polypeptide(L)'
;MRIRTLTPRVFLVVFLDSIINNAHARPWEPSVNYRSKIGTLDQYIEIYYAILKKEYRMDLEYKKLLLEWAEHYALEPRTKNIYATEHESFGLLAMSISVGPNQAAISTKGKLPLEIKAGLTGYQRIFGDAVHPQGEPFHEDPPPWLRFGPADHDDYYLDRPKRVWLKKKAEGMVSDAEGLKRNSKRVSQSPVEGSVVNEIFLDLQVISQPPGTDIEDLQGNFWNFKNRGDGQLVYVVDTGCDMDHPEVSDIRFRKDWIFAGSAFPSDEKIDSHSAFNYKHGTAVTGRVAGKHTGVAQDAEIVIVKSSDGRGSLVYDTTIDALLKVYSDIQKNHPRNCIVNYSAGWYNPPKKLYGSESVLKEFGLRFHALAYEIISGIAKLENAILVAAAGNGEAGTPVDIYPAMFGDIPELQDRFVVVGGYDPGSGLVANSWADYIRVIAPSVSVNVAGFYVDGELAIPPKGYLQPPTELQKKLQLENADGTSFACPTVTGVIATLLGAGVPLAEVVPYLYSLAYPRVKNGPNVVYNGIKERMTEKPANV
;
A
#
# COMPACT_ATOMS: atom_id res chain seq x y z
N MET A 1 -39.08 60.38 -50.96
CA MET A 1 -37.63 60.60 -51.22
C MET A 1 -36.83 59.60 -50.36
N ARG A 2 -35.58 59.26 -50.74
CA ARG A 2 -34.80 58.13 -50.17
C ARG A 2 -34.21 58.39 -48.76
N ILE A 3 -33.56 57.34 -48.21
CA ILE A 3 -32.62 57.26 -47.05
C ILE A 3 -33.37 56.94 -45.74
N ARG A 4 -33.36 55.67 -45.28
CA ARG A 4 -32.38 55.02 -44.34
C ARG A 4 -32.44 55.67 -42.94
N THR A 5 -32.50 54.95 -41.82
CA THR A 5 -31.94 53.62 -41.48
C THR A 5 -32.64 53.00 -40.25
N LEU A 6 -32.21 51.78 -39.83
CA LEU A 6 -32.53 51.04 -38.58
C LEU A 6 -33.83 50.21 -38.59
N THR A 7 -33.69 48.94 -38.99
CA THR A 7 -34.62 47.83 -38.70
C THR A 7 -34.37 47.20 -37.32
N PRO A 8 -35.36 46.48 -36.74
CA PRO A 8 -35.43 46.26 -35.30
C PRO A 8 -34.82 44.95 -34.79
N ARG A 9 -34.64 44.97 -33.46
CA ARG A 9 -34.32 43.90 -32.51
C ARG A 9 -34.96 42.52 -32.76
N VAL A 10 -34.15 41.51 -32.40
CA VAL A 10 -34.52 40.20 -31.80
C VAL A 10 -35.27 39.21 -32.69
N PHE A 11 -34.56 38.19 -33.16
CA PHE A 11 -34.75 36.80 -32.69
C PHE A 11 -33.51 35.94 -33.00
N LEU A 12 -33.16 35.05 -32.07
CA LEU A 12 -32.34 33.83 -32.26
C LEU A 12 -30.84 33.94 -32.67
N VAL A 13 -29.96 34.41 -31.77
CA VAL A 13 -28.55 33.91 -31.69
C VAL A 13 -28.12 33.78 -30.22
N VAL A 14 -28.31 32.59 -29.64
CA VAL A 14 -27.60 32.13 -28.43
C VAL A 14 -27.13 30.71 -28.70
N PHE A 15 -26.25 30.53 -29.68
CA PHE A 15 -25.62 29.23 -29.98
C PHE A 15 -24.38 29.32 -30.91
N LEU A 16 -23.53 30.35 -30.77
CA LEU A 16 -22.28 30.42 -31.59
C LEU A 16 -21.08 31.19 -30.99
N ASP A 17 -21.11 31.62 -29.73
CA ASP A 17 -19.96 32.28 -29.08
C ASP A 17 -19.14 31.34 -28.17
N SER A 18 -19.63 30.11 -27.92
CA SER A 18 -18.91 29.07 -27.16
C SER A 18 -17.87 28.32 -28.00
N ILE A 19 -17.73 28.63 -29.29
CA ILE A 19 -16.95 27.83 -30.25
C ILE A 19 -15.67 28.55 -30.73
N ILE A 20 -15.58 29.88 -30.63
CA ILE A 20 -14.51 30.66 -31.29
C ILE A 20 -13.37 31.10 -30.36
N ASN A 21 -13.60 31.20 -29.03
CA ASN A 21 -12.54 31.59 -28.08
C ASN A 21 -11.71 30.43 -27.48
N ASN A 22 -11.94 29.18 -27.91
CA ASN A 22 -11.04 28.04 -27.59
C ASN A 22 -9.95 27.80 -28.67
N ALA A 23 -9.86 28.66 -29.69
CA ALA A 23 -8.94 28.51 -30.83
C ALA A 23 -7.46 28.87 -30.53
N HIS A 24 -7.08 29.01 -29.26
CA HIS A 24 -5.68 29.17 -28.82
C HIS A 24 -5.21 28.06 -27.87
N ALA A 25 -5.84 26.89 -27.93
CA ALA A 25 -5.13 25.65 -27.63
C ALA A 25 -3.95 25.51 -28.59
N ARG A 26 -2.70 25.62 -28.07
CA ARG A 26 -1.50 25.43 -28.89
C ARG A 26 -1.47 24.00 -29.42
N PRO A 27 -1.33 23.77 -30.74
CA PRO A 27 -1.09 22.43 -31.26
C PRO A 27 0.36 22.05 -30.90
N TRP A 28 0.54 21.36 -29.78
CA TRP A 28 1.79 20.65 -29.52
C TRP A 28 1.72 19.26 -30.16
N GLU A 29 2.55 19.08 -31.17
CA GLU A 29 2.86 17.82 -31.82
C GLU A 29 3.47 16.80 -30.83
N PRO A 30 3.46 15.48 -31.14
CA PRO A 30 3.51 14.44 -30.12
C PRO A 30 4.87 14.33 -29.42
N SER A 31 4.85 14.21 -28.10
CA SER A 31 5.99 13.80 -27.30
C SER A 31 6.30 12.30 -27.48
N VAL A 32 7.02 11.98 -28.56
CA VAL A 32 7.50 10.62 -28.84
C VAL A 32 8.79 10.34 -28.07
N ASN A 33 8.79 9.33 -27.19
CA ASN A 33 9.76 8.22 -27.15
C ASN A 33 9.62 7.38 -25.87
N TYR A 34 8.70 6.41 -25.87
CA TYR A 34 9.00 5.16 -25.17
C TYR A 34 9.96 4.37 -26.04
N ARG A 35 11.26 4.43 -25.73
CA ARG A 35 12.22 3.48 -26.32
C ARG A 35 11.91 2.11 -25.75
N SER A 36 11.10 1.36 -26.50
CA SER A 36 10.86 -0.07 -26.32
C SER A 36 12.12 -0.79 -25.88
N LYS A 37 12.18 -1.21 -24.62
CA LYS A 37 13.01 -2.36 -24.24
C LYS A 37 12.38 -3.61 -24.86
N ILE A 38 13.20 -4.60 -25.20
CA ILE A 38 12.83 -5.77 -26.02
C ILE A 38 11.55 -6.43 -25.46
N GLY A 39 10.41 -6.25 -26.13
CA GLY A 39 9.14 -6.80 -25.65
C GLY A 39 7.84 -6.25 -26.25
N THR A 40 7.81 -5.10 -26.93
CA THR A 40 6.56 -4.38 -27.32
C THR A 40 5.60 -5.14 -28.24
N LEU A 41 4.85 -6.05 -27.63
CA LEU A 41 3.58 -6.61 -28.05
C LEU A 41 2.47 -6.27 -27.03
N ASP A 42 2.78 -5.48 -25.98
CA ASP A 42 1.94 -5.24 -24.80
C ASP A 42 0.61 -4.53 -25.09
N GLN A 43 0.55 -3.81 -26.21
CA GLN A 43 -0.73 -3.35 -26.76
C GLN A 43 -1.54 -4.58 -27.21
N TYR A 44 -2.74 -4.75 -26.64
CA TYR A 44 -3.71 -5.81 -26.91
C TYR A 44 -3.44 -7.20 -26.28
N ILE A 45 -2.53 -7.34 -25.30
CA ILE A 45 -2.41 -8.59 -24.53
C ILE A 45 -3.55 -8.72 -23.50
N GLU A 46 -4.14 -9.92 -23.42
CA GLU A 46 -5.08 -10.31 -22.37
C GLU A 46 -4.39 -11.23 -21.37
N ILE A 47 -4.46 -10.92 -20.08
CA ILE A 47 -3.89 -11.73 -19.01
C ILE A 47 -5.04 -12.41 -18.27
N TYR A 48 -4.98 -13.73 -18.11
CA TYR A 48 -5.96 -14.51 -17.35
C TYR A 48 -5.32 -15.03 -16.06
N TYR A 49 -5.64 -14.40 -14.93
CA TYR A 49 -5.16 -14.75 -13.59
C TYR A 49 -6.17 -15.65 -12.86
N ALA A 50 -5.80 -16.88 -12.52
CA ALA A 50 -6.64 -17.84 -11.83
C ALA A 50 -6.05 -18.23 -10.46
N ILE A 51 -6.90 -18.30 -9.44
CA ILE A 51 -6.53 -18.74 -8.08
C ILE A 51 -6.80 -20.25 -7.95
N LEU A 52 -5.91 -20.99 -7.29
CA LEU A 52 -6.04 -22.43 -7.09
C LEU A 52 -6.75 -22.79 -5.78
N LYS A 53 -7.57 -23.84 -5.86
CA LYS A 53 -8.20 -24.52 -4.70
C LYS A 53 -7.10 -25.09 -3.80
N LYS A 54 -7.28 -25.01 -2.48
CA LYS A 54 -6.23 -25.29 -1.48
C LYS A 54 -5.69 -26.71 -1.58
N GLU A 55 -6.59 -27.66 -1.82
CA GLU A 55 -6.32 -29.09 -1.96
C GLU A 55 -5.49 -29.46 -3.20
N TYR A 56 -5.43 -28.59 -4.22
CA TYR A 56 -4.63 -28.80 -5.44
C TYR A 56 -3.27 -28.07 -5.42
N ARG A 57 -3.01 -27.17 -4.46
CA ARG A 57 -1.80 -26.32 -4.48
C ARG A 57 -0.49 -27.09 -4.30
N MET A 58 -0.56 -28.23 -3.60
CA MET A 58 0.59 -29.11 -3.36
C MET A 58 0.63 -30.32 -4.31
N ASP A 59 -0.33 -30.44 -5.24
CA ASP A 59 -0.39 -31.52 -6.20
C ASP A 59 0.53 -31.21 -7.40
N LEU A 60 1.64 -31.94 -7.48
CA LEU A 60 2.65 -31.78 -8.52
C LEU A 60 2.16 -32.24 -9.90
N GLU A 61 1.30 -33.25 -9.97
CA GLU A 61 0.74 -33.73 -11.24
C GLU A 61 -0.32 -32.74 -11.75
N TYR A 62 -1.16 -32.21 -10.85
CA TYR A 62 -2.06 -31.10 -11.19
C TYR A 62 -1.30 -29.85 -11.66
N LYS A 63 -0.24 -29.44 -10.95
CA LYS A 63 0.62 -28.31 -11.36
C LYS A 63 1.19 -28.54 -12.77
N LYS A 64 1.72 -29.74 -13.03
CA LYS A 64 2.27 -30.10 -14.35
C LYS A 64 1.20 -30.02 -15.44
N LEU A 65 0.04 -30.63 -15.23
CA LEU A 65 -1.09 -30.60 -16.15
C LEU A 65 -1.58 -29.17 -16.44
N LEU A 66 -1.64 -28.33 -15.41
CA LEU A 66 -2.03 -26.92 -15.51
C LEU A 66 -1.01 -26.11 -16.34
N LEU A 67 0.29 -26.34 -16.15
CA LEU A 67 1.36 -25.68 -16.91
C LEU A 67 1.41 -26.14 -18.37
N GLU A 68 1.27 -27.44 -18.64
CA GLU A 68 1.19 -27.99 -20.01
C GLU A 68 -0.02 -27.43 -20.77
N TRP A 69 -1.16 -27.27 -20.10
CA TRP A 69 -2.34 -26.58 -20.65
C TRP A 69 -2.08 -25.10 -20.88
N ALA A 70 -1.49 -24.39 -19.91
CA ALA A 70 -1.17 -22.97 -20.05
C ALA A 70 -0.25 -22.69 -21.24
N GLU A 71 0.76 -23.54 -21.45
CA GLU A 71 1.72 -23.44 -22.55
C GLU A 71 1.06 -23.61 -23.92
N HIS A 72 -0.04 -24.36 -24.02
CA HIS A 72 -0.80 -24.47 -25.27
C HIS A 72 -1.43 -23.13 -25.70
N TYR A 73 -1.85 -22.29 -24.75
CA TYR A 73 -2.59 -21.04 -25.02
C TYR A 73 -1.74 -19.77 -24.92
N ALA A 74 -0.64 -19.79 -24.16
CA ALA A 74 0.21 -18.62 -23.95
C ALA A 74 0.79 -18.02 -25.25
N LEU A 75 0.98 -16.70 -25.25
CA LEU A 75 1.69 -15.97 -26.31
C LEU A 75 3.15 -16.42 -26.44
N GLU A 76 3.69 -16.40 -27.66
CA GLU A 76 5.11 -16.66 -27.85
C GLU A 76 5.98 -15.49 -27.34
N PRO A 77 7.09 -15.74 -26.62
CA PRO A 77 7.59 -17.05 -26.19
C PRO A 77 6.77 -17.63 -25.04
N ARG A 78 6.16 -18.82 -25.22
CA ARG A 78 5.13 -19.35 -24.29
C ARG A 78 5.56 -19.42 -22.83
N THR A 79 6.74 -19.97 -22.56
CA THR A 79 7.27 -20.13 -21.19
C THR A 79 7.58 -18.80 -20.49
N LYS A 80 7.60 -17.69 -21.23
CA LYS A 80 7.69 -16.32 -20.69
C LYS A 80 6.34 -15.61 -20.57
N ASN A 81 5.24 -16.28 -20.93
CA ASN A 81 3.88 -15.73 -20.88
C ASN A 81 2.97 -16.56 -19.94
N ILE A 82 3.59 -17.34 -19.05
CA ILE A 82 2.95 -18.16 -18.03
C ILE A 82 3.68 -17.89 -16.72
N TYR A 83 2.94 -17.58 -15.67
CA TYR A 83 3.54 -17.18 -14.41
C TYR A 83 2.81 -17.84 -13.25
N ALA A 84 3.53 -18.72 -12.57
CA ALA A 84 3.08 -19.42 -11.37
C ALA A 84 3.42 -18.58 -10.13
N THR A 85 2.40 -18.11 -9.40
CA THR A 85 2.57 -17.54 -8.07
C THR A 85 2.60 -18.69 -7.07
N GLU A 86 3.79 -19.08 -6.62
CA GLU A 86 3.97 -20.22 -5.73
C GLU A 86 4.95 -19.99 -4.59
N HIS A 87 4.85 -20.79 -3.53
CA HIS A 87 5.73 -20.74 -2.37
C HIS A 87 5.79 -22.11 -1.70
N GLU A 88 6.96 -22.54 -1.22
CA GLU A 88 7.18 -23.89 -0.64
C GLU A 88 6.16 -24.24 0.46
N SER A 89 5.83 -23.29 1.35
CA SER A 89 4.86 -23.48 2.44
C SER A 89 3.38 -23.33 2.05
N PHE A 90 3.06 -22.80 0.86
CA PHE A 90 1.67 -22.50 0.44
C PHE A 90 1.24 -23.24 -0.85
N GLY A 91 2.20 -23.85 -1.55
CA GLY A 91 2.02 -24.48 -2.85
C GLY A 91 1.87 -23.46 -3.98
N LEU A 92 1.34 -23.92 -5.12
CA LEU A 92 0.91 -23.08 -6.23
C LEU A 92 -0.39 -22.38 -5.86
N LEU A 93 -0.33 -21.07 -5.61
CA LEU A 93 -1.46 -20.27 -5.12
C LEU A 93 -2.32 -19.73 -6.25
N ALA A 94 -1.67 -19.27 -7.31
CA ALA A 94 -2.31 -18.70 -8.49
C ALA A 94 -1.44 -18.87 -9.73
N MET A 95 -2.03 -18.66 -10.91
CA MET A 95 -1.32 -18.62 -12.18
C MET A 95 -1.90 -17.53 -13.08
N SER A 96 -1.05 -16.74 -13.73
CA SER A 96 -1.45 -15.89 -14.86
C SER A 96 -0.91 -16.42 -16.18
N ILE A 97 -1.73 -16.30 -17.24
CA ILE A 97 -1.34 -16.58 -18.63
C ILE A 97 -1.62 -15.36 -19.50
N SER A 98 -0.66 -14.96 -20.34
CA SER A 98 -0.82 -13.90 -21.32
C SER A 98 -1.19 -14.49 -22.68
N VAL A 99 -2.32 -14.07 -23.26
CA VAL A 99 -2.87 -14.55 -24.53
C VAL A 99 -3.17 -13.39 -25.48
N GLY A 100 -3.16 -13.67 -26.78
CA GLY A 100 -3.41 -12.69 -27.84
C GLY A 100 -4.89 -12.45 -28.11
N PRO A 101 -5.27 -11.25 -28.57
CA PRO A 101 -6.67 -10.81 -28.66
C PRO A 101 -7.48 -11.64 -29.67
N ASN A 102 -6.81 -12.21 -30.68
CA ASN A 102 -7.43 -13.00 -31.74
C ASN A 102 -7.32 -14.53 -31.55
N GLN A 103 -6.71 -15.03 -30.47
CA GLN A 103 -6.76 -16.47 -30.14
C GLN A 103 -8.19 -16.93 -29.79
N ALA A 104 -9.09 -16.00 -29.48
CA ALA A 104 -10.52 -16.26 -29.28
C ALA A 104 -11.25 -16.84 -30.51
N ALA A 105 -10.77 -16.58 -31.72
CA ALA A 105 -11.50 -16.89 -32.97
C ALA A 105 -11.23 -18.28 -33.57
N ILE A 106 -10.12 -18.94 -33.20
CA ILE A 106 -9.58 -20.07 -33.98
C ILE A 106 -9.93 -21.44 -33.38
N SER A 107 -10.28 -21.53 -32.09
CA SER A 107 -10.61 -22.80 -31.43
C SER A 107 -12.03 -22.85 -30.86
N THR A 108 -12.93 -23.49 -31.61
CA THR A 108 -14.16 -24.12 -31.09
C THR A 108 -13.90 -25.52 -30.53
N LYS A 109 -12.64 -25.99 -30.50
CA LYS A 109 -12.20 -27.29 -30.01
C LYS A 109 -11.28 -27.15 -28.80
N GLY A 110 -11.88 -26.98 -27.62
CA GLY A 110 -11.16 -27.05 -26.36
C GLY A 110 -11.98 -26.43 -25.25
N LYS A 111 -12.76 -27.24 -24.53
CA LYS A 111 -13.17 -26.85 -23.17
C LYS A 111 -11.96 -27.02 -22.27
N LEU A 112 -11.83 -26.20 -21.24
CA LEU A 112 -10.92 -26.48 -20.13
C LEU A 112 -11.10 -27.95 -19.67
N PRO A 113 -10.03 -28.77 -19.62
CA PRO A 113 -10.11 -30.14 -19.12
C PRO A 113 -10.77 -30.18 -17.74
N LEU A 114 -11.60 -31.20 -17.47
CA LEU A 114 -12.37 -31.26 -16.23
C LEU A 114 -11.46 -31.37 -15.01
N GLU A 115 -10.33 -32.07 -15.19
CA GLU A 115 -9.25 -32.26 -14.24
C GLU A 115 -8.64 -30.91 -13.84
N ILE A 116 -8.41 -30.01 -14.80
CA ILE A 116 -7.93 -28.64 -14.57
C ILE A 116 -9.04 -27.78 -13.98
N LYS A 117 -10.28 -27.88 -14.51
CA LYS A 117 -11.43 -27.12 -14.00
C LYS A 117 -11.65 -27.38 -12.50
N ALA A 118 -11.43 -28.60 -12.03
CA ALA A 118 -11.65 -28.99 -10.63
C ALA A 118 -10.78 -28.21 -9.63
N GLY A 119 -9.52 -27.92 -9.99
CA GLY A 119 -8.58 -27.22 -9.10
C GLY A 119 -8.52 -25.70 -9.27
N LEU A 120 -9.17 -25.12 -10.29
CA LEU A 120 -9.30 -23.68 -10.45
C LEU A 120 -10.57 -23.16 -9.76
N THR A 121 -10.45 -21.97 -9.16
CA THR A 121 -11.50 -21.37 -8.30
C THR A 121 -12.31 -20.26 -8.98
N GLY A 122 -11.98 -19.95 -10.23
CA GLY A 122 -12.35 -18.72 -10.92
C GLY A 122 -11.10 -18.04 -11.49
N TYR A 123 -11.31 -17.05 -12.32
CA TYR A 123 -10.26 -16.28 -12.99
C TYR A 123 -10.65 -14.80 -13.09
N GLN A 124 -9.65 -13.96 -13.32
CA GLN A 124 -9.78 -12.55 -13.64
C GLN A 124 -9.07 -12.26 -14.96
N ARG A 125 -9.73 -11.53 -15.86
CA ARG A 125 -9.09 -10.92 -17.04
C ARG A 125 -8.47 -9.58 -16.62
N ILE A 126 -7.16 -9.43 -16.81
CA ILE A 126 -6.36 -8.23 -16.56
C ILE A 126 -5.82 -7.79 -17.93
N PHE A 127 -5.79 -6.50 -18.22
CA PHE A 127 -5.29 -5.98 -19.50
C PHE A 127 -3.79 -5.67 -19.44
N GLY A 128 -3.10 -5.86 -20.57
CA GLY A 128 -1.69 -5.52 -20.75
C GLY A 128 -1.44 -4.03 -20.53
N ASP A 129 -2.05 -3.19 -21.34
CA ASP A 129 -2.04 -1.73 -21.21
C ASP A 129 -3.31 -1.12 -21.85
N ALA A 130 -3.56 0.16 -21.54
CA ALA A 130 -4.62 1.03 -22.07
C ALA A 130 -6.06 0.83 -21.52
N VAL A 131 -6.46 1.81 -20.68
CA VAL A 131 -7.82 2.35 -20.74
C VAL A 131 -8.00 2.99 -22.12
N HIS A 132 -8.78 2.39 -23.02
CA HIS A 132 -9.17 3.05 -24.26
C HIS A 132 -10.34 4.03 -23.96
N PRO A 133 -10.20 5.36 -24.09
CA PRO A 133 -11.24 6.28 -23.62
C PRO A 133 -12.53 6.29 -24.46
N GLN A 134 -12.44 5.98 -25.77
CA GLN A 134 -13.59 5.88 -26.69
C GLN A 134 -13.51 4.66 -27.64
N GLY A 135 -13.21 3.47 -27.12
CA GLY A 135 -13.02 2.25 -27.95
C GLY A 135 -14.08 1.21 -27.62
N GLU A 136 -14.53 0.46 -28.62
CA GLU A 136 -15.60 -0.53 -28.42
C GLU A 136 -15.23 -1.54 -27.32
N PRO A 137 -16.18 -1.96 -26.47
CA PRO A 137 -15.90 -2.91 -25.41
C PRO A 137 -15.46 -4.25 -26.03
N PHE A 138 -14.18 -4.59 -25.85
CA PHE A 138 -13.67 -5.93 -26.10
C PHE A 138 -14.58 -6.93 -25.40
N HIS A 139 -15.05 -7.95 -26.13
CA HIS A 139 -16.16 -8.85 -25.75
C HIS A 139 -16.28 -9.10 -24.23
N GLU A 140 -17.47 -8.86 -23.69
CA GLU A 140 -17.80 -9.00 -22.26
C GLU A 140 -17.63 -10.43 -21.74
N ASP A 141 -17.85 -11.41 -22.63
CA ASP A 141 -17.67 -12.83 -22.36
C ASP A 141 -16.21 -13.27 -22.50
N PRO A 142 -15.70 -14.15 -21.62
CA PRO A 142 -14.44 -14.87 -21.88
C PRO A 142 -14.55 -15.75 -23.14
N PRO A 143 -13.40 -16.03 -23.79
CA PRO A 143 -13.38 -16.94 -24.92
C PRO A 143 -13.88 -18.34 -24.51
N PRO A 144 -14.57 -19.08 -25.41
CA PRO A 144 -15.27 -20.32 -25.05
C PRO A 144 -14.41 -21.40 -24.36
N TRP A 145 -13.10 -21.41 -24.60
CA TRP A 145 -12.17 -22.35 -23.98
C TRP A 145 -11.91 -22.09 -22.48
N LEU A 146 -12.16 -20.85 -22.03
CA LEU A 146 -12.01 -20.43 -20.64
C LEU A 146 -13.36 -20.23 -19.93
N ARG A 147 -14.48 -20.65 -20.54
CA ARG A 147 -15.82 -20.56 -19.93
C ARG A 147 -15.98 -21.63 -18.84
N PHE A 148 -15.73 -21.23 -17.60
CA PHE A 148 -16.21 -21.95 -16.43
C PHE A 148 -17.74 -21.85 -16.36
N GLY A 149 -18.45 -22.97 -16.42
CA GLY A 149 -19.79 -23.02 -15.82
C GLY A 149 -19.68 -22.75 -14.31
N PRO A 150 -20.71 -22.18 -13.66
CA PRO A 150 -20.67 -21.85 -12.23
C PRO A 150 -20.11 -23.02 -11.44
N ALA A 151 -19.27 -22.73 -10.45
CA ALA A 151 -18.75 -23.79 -9.59
C ALA A 151 -19.91 -24.51 -8.92
N ASP A 152 -19.77 -25.82 -8.73
CA ASP A 152 -20.60 -26.52 -7.77
C ASP A 152 -20.47 -25.82 -6.42
N HIS A 153 -21.59 -25.62 -5.73
CA HIS A 153 -21.61 -24.88 -4.48
C HIS A 153 -20.78 -25.62 -3.41
N ASP A 154 -19.52 -25.20 -3.24
CA ASP A 154 -18.74 -25.49 -2.05
C ASP A 154 -19.49 -24.85 -0.85
N ASP A 155 -20.31 -25.64 -0.14
CA ASP A 155 -21.18 -25.22 1.00
C ASP A 155 -20.43 -24.50 2.15
N TYR A 156 -19.10 -24.49 2.08
CA TYR A 156 -18.16 -23.91 3.04
C TYR A 156 -18.30 -22.40 3.26
N TYR A 157 -18.92 -21.65 2.35
CA TYR A 157 -18.86 -20.18 2.33
C TYR A 157 -20.17 -19.45 2.70
N LEU A 158 -21.24 -20.17 3.08
CA LEU A 158 -22.44 -19.53 3.64
C LEU A 158 -22.28 -19.15 5.12
N ASP A 159 -21.43 -19.86 5.87
CA ASP A 159 -20.81 -19.27 7.04
C ASP A 159 -19.71 -18.30 6.57
N ARG A 160 -20.11 -17.04 6.31
CA ARG A 160 -19.33 -15.94 6.91
C ARG A 160 -19.07 -16.37 8.34
N PRO A 161 -17.85 -16.23 8.92
CA PRO A 161 -17.71 -16.41 10.35
C PRO A 161 -18.79 -15.52 10.96
N LYS A 162 -19.79 -16.16 11.61
CA LYS A 162 -20.93 -15.42 12.15
C LYS A 162 -20.30 -14.31 12.96
N ARG A 163 -20.84 -13.08 12.87
CA ARG A 163 -20.52 -12.03 13.84
C ARG A 163 -21.08 -12.48 15.18
N VAL A 164 -20.48 -13.52 15.74
CA VAL A 164 -20.46 -13.82 17.15
C VAL A 164 -19.76 -12.60 17.69
N TRP A 165 -20.57 -11.65 18.12
CA TRP A 165 -20.20 -10.73 19.17
C TRP A 165 -19.85 -11.59 20.38
N LEU A 166 -18.66 -12.19 20.33
CA LEU A 166 -17.91 -12.53 21.50
C LEU A 166 -17.68 -11.20 22.19
N LYS A 167 -18.65 -10.84 23.06
CA LYS A 167 -18.40 -10.11 24.29
C LYS A 167 -17.50 -10.94 25.24
N LYS A 168 -16.50 -11.64 24.70
CA LYS A 168 -15.17 -11.57 25.30
C LYS A 168 -14.76 -10.10 25.22
N LYS A 169 -15.08 -9.42 26.31
CA LYS A 169 -14.18 -8.45 26.95
C LYS A 169 -12.74 -8.87 26.62
N ALA A 170 -11.88 -7.95 26.19
CA ALA A 170 -10.55 -8.26 25.65
C ALA A 170 -9.59 -8.83 26.71
N GLU A 171 -9.86 -10.07 27.14
CA GLU A 171 -9.14 -10.84 28.17
C GLU A 171 -7.98 -11.65 27.56
N GLY A 172 -7.56 -11.30 26.33
CA GLY A 172 -6.47 -11.94 25.59
C GLY A 172 -5.26 -11.04 25.32
N MET A 173 -5.34 -9.73 25.54
CA MET A 173 -4.24 -8.78 25.28
C MET A 173 -3.91 -7.98 26.52
N VAL A 174 -3.55 -8.69 27.58
CA VAL A 174 -2.89 -8.10 28.75
C VAL A 174 -1.42 -8.49 28.65
N SER A 175 -0.60 -7.61 28.09
CA SER A 175 0.77 -7.49 28.59
C SER A 175 0.62 -7.28 30.10
N ASP A 176 1.06 -8.26 30.89
CA ASP A 176 0.91 -8.18 32.34
C ASP A 176 1.44 -6.84 32.85
N ALA A 177 0.82 -6.28 33.89
CA ALA A 177 1.17 -4.93 34.35
C ALA A 177 2.67 -4.81 34.72
N GLU A 178 3.29 -5.94 35.05
CA GLU A 178 4.74 -6.06 35.21
C GLU A 178 5.49 -5.91 33.89
N GLY A 179 5.05 -6.52 32.78
CA GLY A 179 5.60 -6.40 31.43
C GLY A 179 5.55 -4.98 30.90
N LEU A 180 4.42 -4.29 31.04
CA LEU A 180 4.33 -2.86 30.75
C LEU A 180 5.34 -2.04 31.58
N LYS A 181 5.51 -2.38 32.86
CA LYS A 181 6.50 -1.75 33.76
C LYS A 181 7.94 -2.11 33.39
N ARG A 182 8.22 -3.35 32.93
CA ARG A 182 9.52 -3.80 32.40
C ARG A 182 9.88 -3.01 31.15
N ASN A 183 8.94 -2.83 30.21
CA ASN A 183 9.13 -2.05 28.99
C ASN A 183 9.28 -0.55 29.23
N SER A 184 8.46 0.03 30.11
CA SER A 184 8.66 1.43 30.53
C SER A 184 10.02 1.64 31.18
N LYS A 185 10.55 0.64 31.91
CA LYS A 185 11.91 0.71 32.46
C LYS A 185 12.97 0.64 31.35
N ARG A 186 12.88 -0.34 30.43
CA ARG A 186 13.78 -0.48 29.26
C ARG A 186 13.88 0.84 28.49
N VAL A 187 12.74 1.38 28.06
CA VAL A 187 12.64 2.67 27.34
C VAL A 187 13.22 3.84 28.13
N SER A 188 12.94 3.95 29.44
CA SER A 188 13.50 5.02 30.28
C SER A 188 15.01 4.92 30.51
N GLN A 189 15.64 3.80 30.17
CA GLN A 189 17.08 3.58 30.28
C GLN A 189 17.79 3.66 28.91
N SER A 190 17.03 3.73 27.81
CA SER A 190 17.57 3.92 26.47
C SER A 190 18.08 5.35 26.30
N PRO A 191 19.23 5.58 25.64
CA PRO A 191 19.74 6.92 25.41
C PRO A 191 18.81 7.67 24.45
N VAL A 192 18.50 8.93 24.81
CA VAL A 192 17.65 9.85 24.06
C VAL A 192 18.49 11.01 23.52
N GLU A 193 18.09 11.54 22.38
CA GLU A 193 18.49 12.84 21.85
C GLU A 193 17.25 13.69 21.57
N GLY A 194 17.40 14.99 21.58
CA GLY A 194 16.38 15.92 21.09
C GLY A 194 16.98 16.87 20.07
N SER A 195 16.11 17.40 19.21
CA SER A 195 16.38 18.49 18.29
C SER A 195 15.28 19.55 18.40
N VAL A 196 15.61 20.80 18.06
CA VAL A 196 14.59 21.79 17.73
C VAL A 196 14.27 21.65 16.25
N VAL A 197 13.06 21.22 15.92
CA VAL A 197 12.55 21.15 14.55
C VAL A 197 11.72 22.39 14.22
N ASN A 198 11.71 22.78 12.95
CA ASN A 198 10.87 23.87 12.45
C ASN A 198 9.37 23.50 12.54
N GLU A 199 8.50 24.52 12.62
CA GLU A 199 7.04 24.37 12.73
C GLU A 199 6.40 23.49 11.64
N ILE A 200 7.01 23.38 10.45
CA ILE A 200 6.54 22.46 9.41
C ILE A 200 6.52 21.00 9.92
N PHE A 201 7.46 20.60 10.77
CA PHE A 201 7.58 19.22 11.31
C PHE A 201 6.70 18.99 12.56
N LEU A 202 5.52 19.60 12.59
CA LEU A 202 4.50 19.38 13.63
C LEU A 202 4.18 17.89 13.82
N ASP A 203 4.20 17.13 12.72
CA ASP A 203 4.00 15.69 12.70
C ASP A 203 5.03 14.90 13.55
N LEU A 204 6.30 15.34 13.62
CA LEU A 204 7.33 14.74 14.46
C LEU A 204 7.16 15.13 15.93
N GLN A 205 6.83 16.41 16.19
CA GLN A 205 6.58 16.91 17.54
C GLN A 205 5.46 16.10 18.22
N VAL A 206 4.34 15.91 17.52
CA VAL A 206 3.18 15.12 17.97
C VAL A 206 3.57 13.72 18.47
N ILE A 207 4.42 12.98 17.76
CA ILE A 207 4.78 11.60 18.16
C ILE A 207 5.73 11.54 19.36
N SER A 208 6.37 12.65 19.71
CA SER A 208 7.19 12.82 20.92
C SER A 208 6.46 13.52 22.08
N GLN A 209 5.24 14.03 21.85
CA GLN A 209 4.46 14.78 22.84
C GLN A 209 4.10 13.93 24.08
N PRO A 210 4.62 14.25 25.28
CA PRO A 210 4.31 13.49 26.49
C PRO A 210 2.86 13.72 26.98
N PRO A 211 2.21 12.73 27.61
CA PRO A 211 0.86 12.90 28.17
C PRO A 211 0.79 14.04 29.20
N GLY A 212 -0.12 14.97 28.97
CA GLY A 212 -0.32 16.15 29.83
C GLY A 212 0.58 17.35 29.51
N THR A 213 1.22 17.35 28.34
CA THR A 213 1.96 18.49 27.78
C THR A 213 1.21 19.00 26.54
N ASP A 214 0.93 20.30 26.47
CA ASP A 214 0.29 20.91 25.29
C ASP A 214 1.30 21.00 24.13
N ILE A 215 0.84 21.13 22.88
CA ILE A 215 1.75 21.06 21.72
C ILE A 215 2.63 22.32 21.64
N GLU A 216 2.11 23.46 22.07
CA GLU A 216 2.80 24.75 22.16
C GLU A 216 3.94 24.71 23.20
N ASP A 217 3.77 23.96 24.29
CA ASP A 217 4.80 23.78 25.31
C ASP A 217 6.04 23.10 24.73
N LEU A 218 5.89 22.23 23.72
CA LEU A 218 7.02 21.56 23.08
C LEU A 218 7.98 22.56 22.43
N GLN A 219 7.55 23.77 22.02
CA GLN A 219 8.42 24.82 21.47
C GLN A 219 9.31 24.35 20.30
N GLY A 220 8.80 23.47 19.44
CA GLY A 220 9.59 22.88 18.34
C GLY A 220 10.46 21.69 18.75
N ASN A 221 10.49 21.29 20.02
CA ASN A 221 11.33 20.16 20.45
C ASN A 221 10.74 18.82 19.97
N PHE A 222 11.58 18.03 19.33
CA PHE A 222 11.32 16.62 18.99
C PHE A 222 12.38 15.76 19.71
N TRP A 223 11.94 14.72 20.40
CA TRP A 223 12.85 13.74 21.02
C TRP A 223 12.74 12.37 20.36
N ASN A 224 13.89 11.73 20.17
CA ASN A 224 14.02 10.38 19.66
C ASN A 224 15.10 9.61 20.45
N PHE A 225 15.15 8.29 20.31
CA PHE A 225 16.25 7.50 20.86
C PHE A 225 17.53 7.76 20.05
N LYS A 226 18.73 7.55 20.61
CA LYS A 226 19.99 7.67 19.84
C LYS A 226 20.25 6.49 18.89
N ASN A 227 19.54 5.38 19.11
CA ASN A 227 19.63 4.16 18.30
C ASN A 227 18.28 3.98 17.61
N ARG A 228 18.00 4.78 16.58
CA ARG A 228 16.67 4.99 15.97
C ARG A 228 16.29 3.81 15.09
N GLY A 229 15.97 2.69 15.72
CA GLY A 229 15.66 1.44 15.02
C GLY A 229 16.88 0.62 14.59
N ASP A 230 18.06 0.88 15.16
CA ASP A 230 19.24 0.06 14.91
C ASP A 230 18.98 -1.44 15.17
N GLY A 231 19.63 -2.29 14.40
CA GLY A 231 19.44 -3.74 14.39
C GLY A 231 18.13 -4.23 13.76
N GLN A 232 17.13 -3.36 13.57
CA GLN A 232 15.85 -3.77 12.98
C GLN A 232 15.95 -3.86 11.45
N LEU A 233 15.09 -4.67 10.83
CA LEU A 233 14.93 -4.74 9.38
C LEU A 233 13.51 -4.29 9.01
N VAL A 234 13.38 -3.28 8.16
CA VAL A 234 12.07 -2.75 7.75
C VAL A 234 11.86 -2.96 6.25
N TYR A 235 10.81 -3.68 5.89
CA TYR A 235 10.37 -3.88 4.51
C TYR A 235 9.39 -2.77 4.15
N VAL A 236 9.71 -1.93 3.17
CA VAL A 236 8.79 -0.93 2.62
C VAL A 236 8.15 -1.50 1.36
N VAL A 237 6.88 -1.91 1.47
CA VAL A 237 6.11 -2.51 0.37
C VAL A 237 5.29 -1.44 -0.33
N ASP A 238 5.84 -0.94 -1.44
CA ASP A 238 5.36 0.27 -2.12
C ASP A 238 5.82 0.30 -3.61
N THR A 239 5.82 1.46 -4.28
CA THR A 239 6.19 1.61 -5.71
C THR A 239 7.69 1.57 -6.00
N GLY A 240 8.54 1.54 -4.96
CA GLY A 240 10.01 1.53 -5.06
C GLY A 240 10.63 2.60 -4.17
N CYS A 241 11.80 3.12 -4.54
CA CYS A 241 12.43 4.27 -3.90
C CYS A 241 13.41 4.94 -4.86
N ASP A 242 13.41 6.26 -4.91
CA ASP A 242 14.45 7.03 -5.58
C ASP A 242 15.65 7.20 -4.64
N MET A 243 16.63 6.32 -4.79
CA MET A 243 17.82 6.24 -3.93
C MET A 243 18.71 7.49 -4.00
N ASP A 244 18.57 8.30 -5.05
CA ASP A 244 19.34 9.54 -5.24
C ASP A 244 18.67 10.76 -4.56
N HIS A 245 17.47 10.60 -3.99
CA HIS A 245 16.74 11.70 -3.34
C HIS A 245 17.41 12.13 -2.02
N PRO A 246 17.64 13.44 -1.75
CA PRO A 246 18.39 13.89 -0.57
C PRO A 246 17.84 13.42 0.78
N GLU A 247 16.51 13.34 0.91
CA GLU A 247 15.87 12.84 2.13
C GLU A 247 16.19 11.37 2.45
N VAL A 248 16.60 10.55 1.47
CA VAL A 248 16.95 9.13 1.69
C VAL A 248 18.45 8.84 1.60
N SER A 249 19.31 9.85 1.40
CA SER A 249 20.75 9.67 1.13
C SER A 249 21.52 8.95 2.24
N ASP A 250 21.05 9.11 3.48
CA ASP A 250 21.71 8.60 4.68
C ASP A 250 21.12 7.25 5.15
N ILE A 251 20.09 6.74 4.47
CA ILE A 251 19.41 5.50 4.85
C ILE A 251 20.31 4.28 4.61
N ARG A 252 20.36 3.40 5.62
CA ARG A 252 20.99 2.08 5.49
C ARG A 252 20.11 1.14 4.66
N PHE A 253 20.24 1.20 3.34
CA PHE A 253 19.56 0.26 2.45
C PHE A 253 20.21 -1.13 2.43
N ARG A 254 19.38 -2.18 2.44
CA ARG A 254 19.82 -3.50 2.01
C ARG A 254 20.08 -3.49 0.51
N LYS A 255 21.22 -4.06 0.10
CA LYS A 255 21.67 -4.11 -1.30
C LYS A 255 20.62 -4.66 -2.27
N ASP A 256 19.95 -5.73 -1.86
CA ASP A 256 19.02 -6.48 -2.69
C ASP A 256 17.57 -6.13 -2.37
N TRP A 257 16.94 -5.49 -3.35
CA TRP A 257 15.52 -5.17 -3.39
C TRP A 257 14.70 -6.45 -3.66
N ILE A 258 13.46 -6.46 -3.19
CA ILE A 258 12.48 -7.48 -3.58
C ILE A 258 11.60 -6.89 -4.68
N PHE A 259 11.53 -7.56 -5.83
CA PHE A 259 10.67 -7.18 -6.94
C PHE A 259 9.47 -8.12 -7.05
N ALA A 260 8.29 -7.54 -7.09
CA ALA A 260 7.05 -8.24 -7.33
C ALA A 260 6.67 -8.21 -8.82
N GLY A 261 5.47 -8.71 -9.11
CA GLY A 261 4.95 -8.77 -10.47
C GLY A 261 5.66 -9.81 -11.29
N SER A 262 5.66 -11.06 -10.81
CA SER A 262 6.14 -12.22 -11.56
C SER A 262 5.68 -12.21 -13.03
N ALA A 263 4.47 -11.72 -13.35
CA ALA A 263 3.93 -11.62 -14.70
C ALA A 263 4.57 -10.57 -15.63
N PHE A 264 5.15 -9.51 -15.08
CA PHE A 264 5.88 -8.47 -15.83
C PHE A 264 7.04 -8.01 -14.93
N PRO A 265 8.09 -8.81 -14.73
CA PRO A 265 9.04 -8.56 -13.66
C PRO A 265 9.82 -7.26 -13.93
N SER A 266 9.81 -6.34 -12.96
CA SER A 266 10.68 -5.18 -12.94
C SER A 266 12.08 -5.58 -12.46
N ASP A 267 13.13 -5.14 -13.15
CA ASP A 267 14.51 -5.12 -12.64
C ASP A 267 14.99 -3.68 -12.30
N GLU A 268 14.19 -2.67 -12.65
CA GLU A 268 14.51 -1.26 -12.44
C GLU A 268 14.40 -0.83 -10.98
N LYS A 269 15.54 -0.54 -10.34
CA LYS A 269 15.66 0.07 -9.01
C LYS A 269 15.28 1.56 -9.03
N ILE A 270 14.03 1.84 -9.38
CA ILE A 270 13.41 3.16 -9.40
C ILE A 270 12.07 3.14 -8.66
N ASP A 271 11.62 4.31 -8.23
CA ASP A 271 10.25 4.51 -7.74
C ASP A 271 9.26 4.70 -8.92
N SER A 272 8.27 3.82 -9.04
CA SER A 272 7.27 3.85 -10.11
C SER A 272 6.20 4.93 -9.88
N HIS A 273 6.31 6.05 -10.58
CA HIS A 273 5.37 7.17 -10.51
C HIS A 273 3.93 6.84 -10.98
N SER A 274 3.75 5.85 -11.85
CA SER A 274 2.50 5.58 -12.58
C SER A 274 1.29 5.23 -11.72
N ALA A 275 1.47 4.55 -10.58
CA ALA A 275 0.35 4.09 -9.76
C ALA A 275 -0.34 5.23 -8.99
N PHE A 276 0.43 6.23 -8.56
CA PHE A 276 -0.07 7.34 -7.73
C PHE A 276 0.03 8.73 -8.40
N ASN A 277 0.69 8.80 -9.56
CA ASN A 277 1.17 10.04 -10.18
C ASN A 277 2.16 10.82 -9.30
N TYR A 278 2.94 10.14 -8.45
CA TYR A 278 4.11 10.69 -7.74
C TYR A 278 5.01 9.56 -7.20
N LYS A 279 6.18 9.92 -6.67
CA LYS A 279 7.16 8.99 -6.07
C LYS A 279 6.74 8.56 -4.65
N HIS A 280 5.66 7.79 -4.57
CA HIS A 280 5.00 7.40 -3.31
C HIS A 280 5.94 6.58 -2.40
N GLY A 281 6.62 5.57 -2.95
CA GLY A 281 7.52 4.71 -2.19
C GLY A 281 8.74 5.45 -1.62
N THR A 282 9.22 6.50 -2.27
CA THR A 282 10.27 7.40 -1.77
C THR A 282 9.77 8.22 -0.58
N ALA A 283 8.57 8.81 -0.70
CA ALA A 283 7.92 9.55 0.38
C ALA A 283 7.68 8.66 1.62
N VAL A 284 7.20 7.43 1.42
CA VAL A 284 6.99 6.43 2.48
C VAL A 284 8.31 5.98 3.11
N THR A 285 9.34 5.71 2.30
CA THR A 285 10.68 5.30 2.76
C THR A 285 11.33 6.42 3.59
N GLY A 286 11.29 7.66 3.10
CA GLY A 286 11.73 8.84 3.84
C GLY A 286 11.00 8.98 5.17
N ARG A 287 9.68 8.71 5.20
CA ARG A 287 8.94 8.78 6.47
C ARG A 287 9.31 7.69 7.48
N VAL A 288 9.82 6.53 7.04
CA VAL A 288 10.37 5.52 7.95
C VAL A 288 11.74 5.96 8.49
N ALA A 289 12.71 6.26 7.62
CA ALA A 289 14.12 6.39 8.01
C ALA A 289 14.89 7.57 7.39
N GLY A 290 14.21 8.46 6.68
CA GLY A 290 14.79 9.63 6.01
C GLY A 290 15.44 10.64 6.96
N LYS A 291 16.28 11.49 6.38
CA LYS A 291 17.19 12.42 7.06
C LYS A 291 16.50 13.47 7.93
N HIS A 292 15.33 13.97 7.50
CA HIS A 292 14.59 15.04 8.19
C HIS A 292 13.20 14.61 8.67
N THR A 293 12.59 13.65 7.99
CA THR A 293 11.22 13.18 8.22
C THR A 293 11.16 11.77 8.84
N GLY A 294 12.29 11.05 8.87
CA GLY A 294 12.36 9.67 9.35
C GLY A 294 12.29 9.54 10.87
N VAL A 295 11.56 8.53 11.33
CA VAL A 295 11.42 8.20 12.77
C VAL A 295 12.45 7.16 13.22
N ALA A 296 12.79 6.21 12.35
CA ALA A 296 13.72 5.11 12.59
C ALA A 296 14.93 5.18 11.64
N GLN A 297 15.67 6.28 11.74
CA GLN A 297 16.74 6.67 10.80
C GLN A 297 17.94 5.72 10.76
N ASP A 298 18.11 4.88 11.79
CA ASP A 298 19.23 3.93 11.90
C ASP A 298 18.80 2.48 11.56
N ALA A 299 17.54 2.27 11.19
CA ALA A 299 17.03 0.97 10.74
C ALA A 299 17.54 0.59 9.34
N GLU A 300 17.67 -0.71 9.07
CA GLU A 300 18.00 -1.19 7.73
C GLU A 300 16.73 -1.35 6.89
N ILE A 301 16.69 -0.73 5.71
CA ILE A 301 15.52 -0.71 4.83
C ILE A 301 15.67 -1.70 3.68
N VAL A 302 14.66 -2.55 3.51
CA VAL A 302 14.45 -3.38 2.32
C VAL A 302 13.36 -2.73 1.47
N ILE A 303 13.73 -2.26 0.28
CA ILE A 303 12.74 -1.82 -0.71
C ILE A 303 12.07 -3.05 -1.32
N VAL A 304 10.74 -3.09 -1.24
CA VAL A 304 9.89 -4.11 -1.85
C VAL A 304 9.03 -3.43 -2.89
N LYS A 305 9.49 -3.45 -4.13
CA LYS A 305 8.78 -2.87 -5.27
C LYS A 305 7.60 -3.77 -5.64
N SER A 306 6.42 -3.38 -5.16
CA SER A 306 5.14 -4.07 -5.36
C SER A 306 4.51 -3.79 -6.72
N SER A 307 5.01 -2.79 -7.47
CA SER A 307 4.63 -2.54 -8.86
C SER A 307 5.43 -3.43 -9.81
N ASP A 308 4.77 -3.95 -10.83
CA ASP A 308 5.46 -4.66 -11.91
C ASP A 308 6.27 -3.71 -12.84
N GLY A 309 6.85 -4.24 -13.91
CA GLY A 309 7.64 -3.51 -14.92
C GLY A 309 6.82 -2.56 -15.80
N ARG A 310 5.48 -2.62 -15.75
CA ARG A 310 4.58 -1.60 -16.31
C ARG A 310 4.27 -0.51 -15.28
N GLY A 311 4.77 -0.66 -14.05
CA GLY A 311 4.43 0.19 -12.92
C GLY A 311 3.00 -0.01 -12.41
N SER A 312 2.38 -1.16 -12.69
CA SER A 312 1.02 -1.48 -12.21
C SER A 312 1.05 -2.05 -10.81
N LEU A 313 0.19 -1.52 -9.92
CA LEU A 313 -0.14 -2.10 -8.62
C LEU A 313 -1.47 -2.86 -8.75
N VAL A 314 -1.39 -4.19 -8.79
CA VAL A 314 -2.55 -5.08 -9.00
C VAL A 314 -2.50 -6.25 -8.01
N TYR A 315 -3.54 -7.08 -8.00
CA TYR A 315 -3.76 -8.10 -6.98
C TYR A 315 -2.66 -9.17 -6.95
N ASP A 316 -2.23 -9.63 -8.13
CA ASP A 316 -1.17 -10.61 -8.31
C ASP A 316 0.19 -10.05 -7.88
N THR A 317 0.53 -8.82 -8.25
CA THR A 317 1.79 -8.16 -7.84
C THR A 317 1.83 -7.97 -6.32
N THR A 318 0.70 -7.64 -5.70
CA THR A 318 0.57 -7.50 -4.25
C THR A 318 0.80 -8.82 -3.52
N ILE A 319 0.14 -9.90 -3.98
CA ILE A 319 0.26 -11.24 -3.39
C ILE A 319 1.70 -11.76 -3.54
N ASP A 320 2.30 -11.59 -4.71
CA ASP A 320 3.69 -11.96 -5.01
C ASP A 320 4.70 -11.19 -4.13
N ALA A 321 4.48 -9.87 -3.91
CA ALA A 321 5.30 -9.07 -3.01
C ALA A 321 5.29 -9.63 -1.57
N LEU A 322 4.10 -9.91 -1.04
CA LEU A 322 3.93 -10.40 0.34
C LEU A 322 4.51 -11.82 0.53
N LEU A 323 4.41 -12.69 -0.47
CA LEU A 323 5.03 -14.02 -0.44
C LEU A 323 6.56 -13.93 -0.43
N LYS A 324 7.14 -13.07 -1.29
CA LYS A 324 8.59 -12.86 -1.33
C LYS A 324 9.11 -12.24 -0.03
N VAL A 325 8.36 -11.31 0.57
CA VAL A 325 8.63 -10.78 1.92
C VAL A 325 8.57 -11.89 2.98
N TYR A 326 7.54 -12.74 2.96
CA TYR A 326 7.43 -13.88 3.89
C TYR A 326 8.66 -14.80 3.81
N SER A 327 9.07 -15.22 2.61
CA SER A 327 10.27 -16.05 2.41
C SER A 327 11.55 -15.37 2.91
N ASP A 328 11.63 -14.06 2.76
CA ASP A 328 12.81 -13.26 3.11
C ASP A 328 12.91 -13.05 4.63
N ILE A 329 11.79 -12.80 5.32
CA ILE A 329 11.73 -12.74 6.79
C ILE A 329 12.17 -14.07 7.42
N GLN A 330 11.72 -15.21 6.86
CA GLN A 330 12.14 -16.54 7.33
C GLN A 330 13.67 -16.72 7.24
N LYS A 331 14.30 -16.23 6.17
CA LYS A 331 15.78 -16.28 5.98
C LYS A 331 16.54 -15.34 6.92
N ASN A 332 15.89 -14.29 7.42
CA ASN A 332 16.49 -13.32 8.33
C ASN A 332 16.28 -13.65 9.82
N HIS A 333 15.57 -14.73 10.16
CA HIS A 333 15.40 -15.17 11.55
C HIS A 333 16.76 -15.40 12.26
N PRO A 334 16.98 -14.91 13.50
CA PRO A 334 16.00 -14.35 14.44
C PRO A 334 15.86 -12.82 14.40
N ARG A 335 16.34 -12.12 13.36
CA ARG A 335 16.26 -10.66 13.28
C ARG A 335 14.80 -10.20 13.21
N ASN A 336 14.48 -9.23 14.05
CA ASN A 336 13.20 -8.52 14.04
C ASN A 336 12.95 -7.86 12.67
N CYS A 337 11.79 -8.16 12.10
CA CYS A 337 11.34 -7.69 10.80
C CYS A 337 10.02 -6.91 10.96
N ILE A 338 9.94 -5.73 10.38
CA ILE A 338 8.71 -4.93 10.33
C ILE A 338 8.34 -4.72 8.87
N VAL A 339 7.11 -5.08 8.50
CA VAL A 339 6.59 -4.88 7.14
C VAL A 339 5.70 -3.66 7.15
N ASN A 340 6.14 -2.59 6.48
CA ASN A 340 5.34 -1.40 6.25
C ASN A 340 4.57 -1.55 4.93
N TYR A 341 3.24 -1.58 5.02
CA TYR A 341 2.34 -1.63 3.87
C TYR A 341 1.50 -0.34 3.78
N SER A 342 2.03 0.65 3.07
CA SER A 342 1.44 2.00 2.91
C SER A 342 0.50 2.15 1.72
N ALA A 343 0.09 1.03 1.13
CA ALA A 343 -0.93 0.99 0.08
C ALA A 343 -2.18 0.24 0.59
N GLY A 344 -3.16 0.03 -0.29
CA GLY A 344 -4.27 -0.88 -0.01
C GLY A 344 -5.05 -1.21 -1.27
N TRP A 345 -5.74 -2.34 -1.25
CA TRP A 345 -6.48 -2.84 -2.42
C TRP A 345 -7.88 -3.28 -2.04
N TYR A 346 -8.88 -2.91 -2.85
CA TYR A 346 -10.27 -3.32 -2.65
C TYR A 346 -10.49 -4.78 -3.04
N ASN A 347 -11.49 -5.43 -2.45
CA ASN A 347 -11.99 -6.71 -2.97
C ASN A 347 -12.48 -6.53 -4.45
N PRO A 348 -12.11 -7.41 -5.40
CA PRO A 348 -12.35 -7.22 -6.84
C PRO A 348 -13.76 -6.91 -7.41
N PRO A 349 -14.91 -7.35 -6.85
CA PRO A 349 -16.18 -7.37 -7.61
C PRO A 349 -16.91 -6.02 -7.71
N LYS A 350 -16.28 -4.99 -8.32
CA LYS A 350 -16.94 -3.74 -8.77
C LYS A 350 -16.47 -3.15 -10.12
N LYS A 351 -15.34 -3.58 -10.70
CA LYS A 351 -14.82 -3.06 -11.99
C LYS A 351 -14.52 -4.15 -13.03
N LEU A 352 -15.03 -5.36 -12.83
CA LEU A 352 -14.65 -6.53 -13.64
C LEU A 352 -15.79 -6.99 -14.56
N TYR A 353 -15.41 -7.47 -15.74
CA TYR A 353 -16.31 -8.08 -16.70
C TYR A 353 -16.56 -9.55 -16.34
N GLY A 354 -17.83 -9.95 -16.23
CA GLY A 354 -18.24 -11.32 -15.89
C GLY A 354 -19.56 -11.36 -15.13
N SER A 355 -20.13 -12.55 -14.97
CA SER A 355 -21.37 -12.73 -14.20
C SER A 355 -21.18 -12.47 -12.70
N GLU A 356 -22.19 -11.89 -12.04
CA GLU A 356 -22.14 -11.51 -10.61
C GLU A 356 -21.73 -12.69 -9.70
N SER A 357 -22.20 -13.90 -9.99
CA SER A 357 -21.85 -15.11 -9.24
C SER A 357 -20.35 -15.45 -9.32
N VAL A 358 -19.73 -15.35 -10.50
CA VAL A 358 -18.31 -15.65 -10.69
C VAL A 358 -17.44 -14.59 -10.02
N LEU A 359 -17.81 -13.31 -10.13
CA LEU A 359 -17.09 -12.21 -9.48
C LEU A 359 -17.18 -12.30 -7.94
N LYS A 360 -18.34 -12.68 -7.41
CA LYS A 360 -18.55 -12.93 -5.97
C LYS A 360 -17.71 -14.11 -5.48
N GLU A 361 -17.67 -15.21 -6.22
CA GLU A 361 -16.86 -16.39 -5.90
C GLU A 361 -15.36 -16.06 -5.89
N PHE A 362 -14.84 -15.45 -6.96
CA PHE A 362 -13.44 -15.03 -7.04
C PHE A 362 -13.06 -14.09 -5.89
N GLY A 363 -13.91 -13.12 -5.55
CA GLY A 363 -13.69 -12.21 -4.41
C GLY A 363 -13.64 -12.91 -3.05
N LEU A 364 -14.40 -14.01 -2.85
CA LEU A 364 -14.33 -14.84 -1.64
C LEU A 364 -13.05 -15.68 -1.59
N ARG A 365 -12.64 -16.30 -2.71
CA ARG A 365 -11.38 -17.06 -2.77
C ARG A 365 -10.15 -16.17 -2.63
N PHE A 366 -10.18 -14.96 -3.21
CA PHE A 366 -9.13 -13.95 -3.04
C PHE A 366 -9.07 -13.41 -1.60
N HIS A 367 -10.20 -13.18 -0.94
CA HIS A 367 -10.25 -12.85 0.49
C HIS A 367 -9.56 -13.93 1.35
N ALA A 368 -9.87 -15.20 1.10
CA ALA A 368 -9.25 -16.32 1.82
C ALA A 368 -7.74 -16.44 1.56
N LEU A 369 -7.29 -16.23 0.31
CA LEU A 369 -5.87 -16.20 -0.06
C LEU A 369 -5.12 -15.05 0.63
N ALA A 370 -5.68 -13.84 0.60
CA ALA A 370 -5.11 -12.69 1.30
C ALA A 370 -5.03 -12.93 2.81
N TYR A 371 -6.08 -13.47 3.43
CA TYR A 371 -6.07 -13.82 4.85
C TYR A 371 -4.97 -14.85 5.18
N GLU A 372 -4.82 -15.89 4.36
CA GLU A 372 -3.83 -16.95 4.57
C GLU A 372 -2.39 -16.41 4.56
N ILE A 373 -2.07 -15.48 3.65
CA ILE A 373 -0.74 -14.86 3.56
C ILE A 373 -0.50 -13.84 4.69
N ILE A 374 -1.48 -12.97 4.97
CA ILE A 374 -1.39 -11.97 6.05
C ILE A 374 -1.29 -12.67 7.42
N SER A 375 -2.07 -13.73 7.64
CA SER A 375 -1.96 -14.58 8.82
C SER A 375 -0.63 -15.34 8.86
N GLY A 376 -0.09 -15.74 7.72
CA GLY A 376 1.25 -16.34 7.60
C GLY A 376 2.34 -15.39 8.11
N ILE A 377 2.40 -14.17 7.58
CA ILE A 377 3.36 -13.14 8.03
C ILE A 377 3.17 -12.83 9.53
N ALA A 378 1.93 -12.64 9.98
CA ALA A 378 1.62 -12.36 11.38
C ALA A 378 1.96 -13.53 12.33
N LYS A 379 2.16 -14.76 11.83
CA LYS A 379 2.57 -15.92 12.64
C LYS A 379 4.08 -16.12 12.73
N LEU A 380 4.88 -15.41 11.93
CA LEU A 380 6.33 -15.49 12.03
C LEU A 380 6.81 -14.86 13.35
N GLU A 381 7.56 -15.63 14.15
CA GLU A 381 7.97 -15.22 15.50
C GLU A 381 8.80 -13.93 15.52
N ASN A 382 9.47 -13.61 14.40
CA ASN A 382 10.31 -12.44 14.20
C ASN A 382 9.66 -11.32 13.37
N ALA A 383 8.35 -11.35 13.08
CA ALA A 383 7.68 -10.36 12.22
C ALA A 383 6.62 -9.49 12.93
N ILE A 384 6.42 -8.28 12.41
CA ILE A 384 5.23 -7.43 12.61
C ILE A 384 4.81 -6.86 11.24
N LEU A 385 3.52 -6.86 10.93
CA LEU A 385 2.96 -6.18 9.77
C LEU A 385 2.23 -4.91 10.22
N VAL A 386 2.48 -3.79 9.54
CA VAL A 386 1.85 -2.49 9.76
C VAL A 386 1.17 -2.06 8.47
N ALA A 387 -0.10 -1.64 8.53
CA ALA A 387 -0.88 -1.28 7.35
C ALA A 387 -1.69 0.00 7.52
N ALA A 388 -1.77 0.79 6.44
CA ALA A 388 -2.59 1.99 6.33
C ALA A 388 -4.10 1.64 6.31
N ALA A 389 -4.92 2.35 7.11
CA ALA A 389 -6.36 2.09 7.22
C ALA A 389 -7.19 2.50 5.99
N GLY A 390 -6.65 3.36 5.11
CA GLY A 390 -7.33 3.89 3.93
C GLY A 390 -7.68 5.37 4.04
N ASN A 391 -7.82 6.02 2.89
CA ASN A 391 -7.90 7.48 2.76
C ASN A 391 -9.32 7.99 2.49
N GLY A 392 -10.35 7.26 2.92
CA GLY A 392 -11.71 7.82 2.96
C GLY A 392 -11.82 8.92 4.01
N GLU A 393 -12.91 9.70 3.99
CA GLU A 393 -13.19 10.71 5.02
C GLU A 393 -13.44 10.05 6.39
N ALA A 394 -13.32 10.83 7.47
CA ALA A 394 -13.60 10.36 8.82
C ALA A 394 -14.99 9.69 8.95
N GLY A 395 -15.01 8.44 9.42
CA GLY A 395 -16.23 7.61 9.48
C GLY A 395 -16.47 6.73 8.25
N THR A 396 -15.66 6.84 7.20
CA THR A 396 -15.63 5.84 6.12
C THR A 396 -15.15 4.50 6.69
N PRO A 397 -15.85 3.38 6.44
CA PRO A 397 -15.38 2.06 6.87
C PRO A 397 -14.02 1.68 6.28
N VAL A 398 -13.28 0.83 6.99
CA VAL A 398 -12.09 0.17 6.45
C VAL A 398 -12.52 -1.08 5.68
N ASP A 399 -12.54 -1.00 4.34
CA ASP A 399 -12.96 -2.08 3.43
C ASP A 399 -11.86 -2.49 2.41
N ILE A 400 -10.63 -2.04 2.64
CA ILE A 400 -9.43 -2.36 1.86
C ILE A 400 -8.55 -3.40 2.56
N TYR A 401 -7.89 -4.24 1.78
CA TYR A 401 -6.84 -5.11 2.26
C TYR A 401 -5.51 -4.35 2.42
N PRO A 402 -4.64 -4.76 3.36
CA PRO A 402 -4.89 -5.81 4.36
C PRO A 402 -5.66 -5.28 5.58
N ALA A 403 -5.86 -3.96 5.70
CA ALA A 403 -6.38 -3.28 6.88
C ALA A 403 -7.76 -3.77 7.36
N MET A 404 -8.61 -4.29 6.46
CA MET A 404 -9.90 -4.89 6.81
C MET A 404 -9.80 -6.19 7.63
N PHE A 405 -8.61 -6.78 7.78
CA PHE A 405 -8.37 -7.92 8.68
C PHE A 405 -8.03 -7.51 10.12
N GLY A 406 -7.99 -6.21 10.44
CA GLY A 406 -7.60 -5.73 11.77
C GLY A 406 -8.60 -6.07 12.88
N ASP A 407 -9.83 -6.50 12.55
CA ASP A 407 -10.81 -6.99 13.53
C ASP A 407 -10.58 -8.43 13.99
N ILE A 408 -9.66 -9.17 13.36
CA ILE A 408 -9.36 -10.58 13.65
C ILE A 408 -8.43 -10.65 14.88
N PRO A 409 -8.91 -11.12 16.06
CA PRO A 409 -8.17 -11.03 17.31
C PRO A 409 -6.82 -11.77 17.28
N GLU A 410 -6.77 -12.91 16.58
CA GLU A 410 -5.57 -13.76 16.48
C GLU A 410 -4.42 -13.11 15.69
N LEU A 411 -4.66 -11.98 15.02
CA LEU A 411 -3.63 -11.22 14.32
C LEU A 411 -3.12 -10.01 15.12
N GLN A 412 -3.88 -9.49 16.09
CA GLN A 412 -3.67 -8.13 16.64
C GLN A 412 -2.36 -7.92 17.42
N ASP A 413 -1.70 -8.98 17.90
CA ASP A 413 -0.36 -8.89 18.52
C ASP A 413 0.76 -8.63 17.48
N ARG A 414 0.48 -8.91 16.20
CA ARG A 414 1.46 -8.98 15.12
C ARG A 414 1.05 -8.21 13.86
N PHE A 415 -0.20 -7.72 13.81
CA PHE A 415 -0.77 -6.93 12.73
C PHE A 415 -1.36 -5.63 13.29
N VAL A 416 -0.78 -4.50 12.86
CA VAL A 416 -1.14 -3.15 13.30
C VAL A 416 -1.81 -2.41 12.16
N VAL A 417 -3.08 -2.04 12.33
CA VAL A 417 -3.79 -1.14 11.40
C VAL A 417 -3.71 0.29 11.94
N VAL A 418 -3.26 1.22 11.09
CA VAL A 418 -2.95 2.60 11.45
C VAL A 418 -3.95 3.55 10.79
N GLY A 419 -4.76 4.21 11.62
CA GLY A 419 -5.66 5.27 11.19
C GLY A 419 -4.97 6.62 11.02
N GLY A 420 -5.68 7.58 10.42
CA GLY A 420 -5.18 8.92 10.14
C GLY A 420 -5.58 9.95 11.20
N TYR A 421 -4.64 10.81 11.57
CA TYR A 421 -4.77 11.92 12.53
C TYR A 421 -4.57 13.26 11.84
N ASP A 422 -5.41 14.24 12.16
CA ASP A 422 -5.13 15.65 11.86
C ASP A 422 -4.52 16.34 13.10
N PRO A 423 -3.24 16.78 13.04
CA PRO A 423 -2.61 17.55 14.10
C PRO A 423 -3.30 18.88 14.45
N GLY A 424 -4.02 19.50 13.51
CA GLY A 424 -4.68 20.79 13.72
C GLY A 424 -5.97 20.69 14.55
N SER A 425 -6.82 19.69 14.28
CA SER A 425 -8.07 19.46 15.03
C SER A 425 -7.93 18.48 16.20
N GLY A 426 -6.90 17.64 16.21
CA GLY A 426 -6.74 16.56 17.19
C GLY A 426 -7.63 15.34 16.92
N LEU A 427 -8.30 15.26 15.77
CA LEU A 427 -9.33 14.26 15.45
C LEU A 427 -8.87 13.24 14.40
N VAL A 428 -9.73 12.23 14.18
CA VAL A 428 -9.56 11.27 13.08
C VAL A 428 -9.78 11.98 11.75
N ALA A 429 -8.82 11.86 10.84
CA ALA A 429 -8.86 12.49 9.52
C ALA A 429 -9.32 11.55 8.40
N ASN A 430 -9.16 10.23 8.57
CA ASN A 430 -9.34 9.25 7.49
C ASN A 430 -10.26 8.07 7.88
N SER A 431 -10.31 7.02 7.03
CA SER A 431 -11.10 5.80 7.27
C SER A 431 -10.89 5.23 8.68
N TRP A 432 -11.98 4.77 9.29
CA TRP A 432 -12.01 4.38 10.70
C TRP A 432 -12.76 3.07 10.94
N ALA A 433 -12.32 2.34 11.96
CA ALA A 433 -13.01 1.18 12.51
C ALA A 433 -12.65 0.99 13.99
N ASP A 434 -13.55 0.40 14.78
CA ASP A 434 -13.40 0.25 16.25
C ASP A 434 -12.18 -0.60 16.68
N TYR A 435 -11.60 -1.38 15.77
CA TYR A 435 -10.39 -2.16 16.02
C TYR A 435 -9.09 -1.37 15.78
N ILE A 436 -9.14 -0.14 15.26
CA ILE A 436 -7.96 0.72 15.12
C ILE A 436 -7.57 1.24 16.51
N ARG A 437 -6.42 0.77 17.01
CA ARG A 437 -5.94 1.08 18.37
C ARG A 437 -4.88 2.17 18.44
N VAL A 438 -4.35 2.59 17.29
CA VAL A 438 -3.34 3.65 17.18
C VAL A 438 -3.53 4.43 15.88
N ILE A 439 -3.30 5.74 15.93
CA ILE A 439 -3.21 6.60 14.76
C ILE A 439 -1.95 7.46 14.80
N ALA A 440 -1.55 8.00 13.65
CA ALA A 440 -0.44 8.93 13.51
C ALA A 440 -0.80 10.03 12.49
N PRO A 441 -0.07 11.17 12.48
CA PRO A 441 -0.32 12.25 11.54
C PRO A 441 -0.50 11.78 10.10
N SER A 442 -1.58 12.24 9.47
CA SER A 442 -1.95 11.96 8.07
C SER A 442 -2.46 13.18 7.33
N VAL A 443 -2.38 14.37 7.92
CA VAL A 443 -2.73 15.66 7.29
C VAL A 443 -1.53 16.58 7.37
N SER A 444 -1.16 17.17 6.23
CA SER A 444 0.01 18.05 6.05
C SER A 444 1.30 17.46 6.63
N VAL A 445 1.56 16.17 6.35
CA VAL A 445 2.77 15.47 6.80
C VAL A 445 3.92 15.83 5.86
N ASN A 446 5.09 16.16 6.41
CA ASN A 446 6.30 16.36 5.60
C ASN A 446 6.83 15.01 5.08
N VAL A 447 7.05 14.94 3.78
CA VAL A 447 7.61 13.77 3.08
C VAL A 447 8.57 14.17 1.98
N ALA A 448 9.40 13.24 1.50
CA ALA A 448 10.25 13.42 0.32
C ALA A 448 9.40 13.83 -0.89
N GLY A 449 9.69 14.99 -1.49
CA GLY A 449 8.91 15.58 -2.56
C GLY A 449 9.59 15.45 -3.92
N PHE A 450 8.81 15.20 -4.98
CA PHE A 450 9.41 15.04 -6.31
C PHE A 450 9.58 16.38 -7.04
N TYR A 451 10.80 16.91 -7.05
CA TYR A 451 11.14 18.17 -7.73
C TYR A 451 11.77 17.98 -9.12
N VAL A 452 11.46 18.88 -10.05
CA VAL A 452 12.07 19.01 -11.39
C VAL A 452 12.35 20.50 -11.64
N ASP A 453 13.58 20.82 -12.05
CA ASP A 453 14.05 22.20 -12.31
C ASP A 453 13.80 23.20 -11.17
N GLY A 454 13.76 22.72 -9.92
CA GLY A 454 13.54 23.52 -8.71
C GLY A 454 12.08 23.69 -8.30
N GLU A 455 11.13 23.23 -9.11
CA GLU A 455 9.69 23.25 -8.83
C GLU A 455 9.15 21.85 -8.55
N LEU A 456 8.05 21.76 -7.81
CA LEU A 456 7.41 20.48 -7.51
C LEU A 456 6.76 19.90 -8.78
N ALA A 457 7.15 18.69 -9.18
CA ALA A 457 6.76 18.08 -10.46
C ALA A 457 5.25 17.82 -10.56
N ILE A 458 4.56 17.68 -9.42
CA ILE A 458 3.11 17.65 -9.31
C ILE A 458 2.68 18.79 -8.40
N PRO A 459 1.92 19.79 -8.89
CA PRO A 459 1.38 20.82 -8.02
C PRO A 459 0.50 20.22 -6.90
N PRO A 460 0.52 20.79 -5.68
CA PRO A 460 -0.32 20.32 -4.58
C PRO A 460 -1.80 20.35 -4.96
N LYS A 461 -2.57 19.36 -4.49
CA LYS A 461 -4.00 19.24 -4.78
C LYS A 461 -4.86 19.80 -3.64
N GLY A 462 -5.93 20.50 -4.00
CA GLY A 462 -6.97 20.92 -3.06
C GLY A 462 -6.48 21.96 -2.06
N TYR A 463 -6.46 21.60 -0.78
CA TYR A 463 -6.14 22.49 0.34
C TYR A 463 -4.68 22.42 0.80
N LEU A 464 -3.89 21.48 0.25
CA LEU A 464 -2.46 21.36 0.55
C LEU A 464 -1.73 22.65 0.18
N GLN A 465 -0.99 23.19 1.14
CA GLN A 465 -0.23 24.42 0.94
C GLN A 465 1.00 24.16 0.06
N PRO A 466 1.39 25.11 -0.82
CA PRO A 466 2.61 25.01 -1.60
C PRO A 466 3.84 24.88 -0.69
N PRO A 467 4.90 24.15 -1.12
CA PRO A 467 6.10 23.98 -0.32
C PRO A 467 6.72 25.33 0.08
N THR A 468 7.01 25.47 1.37
CA THR A 468 7.80 26.58 1.92
C THR A 468 9.22 26.57 1.36
N GLU A 469 9.94 27.69 1.46
CA GLU A 469 11.34 27.78 1.02
C GLU A 469 12.25 26.78 1.76
N LEU A 470 11.93 26.42 3.02
CA LEU A 470 12.63 25.35 3.73
C LEU A 470 12.33 23.98 3.12
N GLN A 471 11.06 23.68 2.82
CA GLN A 471 10.68 22.42 2.16
C GLN A 471 11.32 22.28 0.77
N LYS A 472 11.31 23.33 -0.06
CA LYS A 472 12.02 23.34 -1.35
C LYS A 472 13.51 23.05 -1.20
N LYS A 473 14.18 23.72 -0.25
CA LYS A 473 15.61 23.52 0.05
C LYS A 473 15.93 22.08 0.45
N LEU A 474 15.03 21.42 1.19
CA LEU A 474 15.18 20.03 1.65
C LEU A 474 14.61 18.98 0.67
N GLN A 475 14.02 19.42 -0.45
CA GLN A 475 13.23 18.58 -1.37
C GLN A 475 12.11 17.81 -0.65
N LEU A 476 11.32 18.52 0.16
CA LEU A 476 10.16 18.00 0.86
C LEU A 476 8.86 18.59 0.29
N GLU A 477 7.75 17.91 0.51
CA GLU A 477 6.39 18.41 0.25
C GLU A 477 5.43 18.06 1.40
N ASN A 478 4.28 18.74 1.46
CA ASN A 478 3.17 18.38 2.34
C ASN A 478 2.30 17.32 1.66
N ALA A 479 2.00 16.22 2.35
CA ALA A 479 1.14 15.19 1.82
C ALA A 479 0.11 14.66 2.85
N ASP A 480 -1.05 14.24 2.33
CA ASP A 480 -2.18 13.73 3.11
C ASP A 480 -2.40 12.24 2.85
N GLY A 481 -2.69 11.47 3.90
CA GLY A 481 -3.11 10.08 3.81
C GLY A 481 -2.56 9.16 4.90
N THR A 482 -3.28 8.09 5.17
CA THR A 482 -2.84 6.98 6.05
C THR A 482 -1.58 6.29 5.55
N SER A 483 -1.24 6.45 4.26
CA SER A 483 0.06 6.10 3.66
C SER A 483 1.27 6.68 4.39
N PHE A 484 1.10 7.82 5.09
CA PHE A 484 2.17 8.50 5.86
C PHE A 484 2.03 8.32 7.38
N ALA A 485 0.82 8.08 7.88
CA ALA A 485 0.61 7.62 9.25
C ALA A 485 1.23 6.23 9.49
N CYS A 486 1.04 5.30 8.54
CA CYS A 486 1.60 3.94 8.58
C CYS A 486 3.13 3.90 8.81
N PRO A 487 3.99 4.56 8.00
CA PRO A 487 5.44 4.55 8.17
C PRO A 487 5.89 5.29 9.44
N THR A 488 5.11 6.27 9.90
CA THR A 488 5.33 6.90 11.21
C THR A 488 5.23 5.87 12.34
N VAL A 489 4.18 5.03 12.35
CA VAL A 489 4.01 3.97 13.35
C VAL A 489 5.00 2.84 13.17
N THR A 490 5.31 2.42 11.94
CA THR A 490 6.42 1.50 11.62
C THR A 490 7.72 1.98 12.28
N GLY A 491 8.05 3.26 12.12
CA GLY A 491 9.24 3.85 12.72
C GLY A 491 9.21 3.84 14.24
N VAL A 492 8.09 4.20 14.89
CA VAL A 492 7.95 4.09 16.35
C VAL A 492 8.10 2.65 16.84
N ILE A 493 7.58 1.65 16.12
CA ILE A 493 7.79 0.22 16.46
C ILE A 493 9.29 -0.13 16.35
N ALA A 494 9.96 0.29 15.29
CA ALA A 494 11.39 0.05 15.11
C ALA A 494 12.23 0.69 16.23
N THR A 495 11.96 1.94 16.61
CA THR A 495 12.70 2.60 17.70
C THR A 495 12.42 1.98 19.06
N LEU A 496 11.19 1.54 19.35
CA LEU A 496 10.86 0.80 20.58
C LEU A 496 11.59 -0.56 20.67
N LEU A 497 11.75 -1.25 19.54
CA LEU A 497 12.57 -2.47 19.47
C LEU A 497 14.06 -2.17 19.68
N GLY A 498 14.58 -1.09 19.09
CA GLY A 498 15.94 -0.59 19.32
C GLY A 498 16.19 -0.17 20.78
N ALA A 499 15.16 0.33 21.46
CA ALA A 499 15.12 0.59 22.91
C ALA A 499 15.04 -0.70 23.77
N GLY A 500 15.03 -1.89 23.14
CA GLY A 500 15.08 -3.19 23.81
C GLY A 500 13.73 -3.75 24.26
N VAL A 501 12.61 -3.19 23.79
CA VAL A 501 11.30 -3.81 23.97
C VAL A 501 11.24 -5.11 23.15
N PRO A 502 10.92 -6.28 23.73
CA PRO A 502 10.85 -7.53 22.98
C PRO A 502 9.78 -7.47 21.89
N LEU A 503 10.03 -8.07 20.74
CA LEU A 503 9.10 -8.07 19.62
C LEU A 503 7.71 -8.63 19.99
N ALA A 504 7.64 -9.64 20.85
CA ALA A 504 6.37 -10.20 21.34
C ALA A 504 5.60 -9.26 22.29
N GLU A 505 6.24 -8.22 22.84
CA GLU A 505 5.65 -7.27 23.79
C GLU A 505 5.40 -5.88 23.15
N VAL A 506 6.01 -5.57 21.99
CA VAL A 506 6.08 -4.20 21.47
C VAL A 506 4.74 -3.63 20.98
N VAL A 507 3.87 -4.44 20.36
CA VAL A 507 2.55 -3.97 19.88
C VAL A 507 1.60 -3.66 21.05
N PRO A 508 1.41 -4.55 22.06
CA PRO A 508 0.71 -4.20 23.28
C PRO A 508 1.31 -2.99 24.02
N TYR A 509 2.64 -2.86 24.04
CA TYR A 509 3.31 -1.73 24.67
C TYR A 509 3.09 -0.41 23.92
N LEU A 510 3.18 -0.38 22.59
CA LEU A 510 2.83 0.75 21.73
C LEU A 510 1.39 1.23 22.02
N TYR A 511 0.42 0.30 22.06
CA TYR A 511 -0.97 0.63 22.38
C TYR A 511 -1.18 1.13 23.82
N SER A 512 -0.27 0.81 24.75
CA SER A 512 -0.30 1.34 26.12
C SER A 512 0.31 2.75 26.24
N LEU A 513 1.13 3.16 25.26
CA LEU A 513 1.73 4.50 25.19
C LEU A 513 0.83 5.49 24.44
N ALA A 514 0.09 5.03 23.43
CA ALA A 514 -0.81 5.87 22.62
C ALA A 514 -1.96 6.43 23.46
N TYR A 515 -2.26 7.73 23.30
CA TYR A 515 -3.23 8.46 24.12
C TYR A 515 -3.87 9.62 23.34
N PRO A 516 -5.07 10.10 23.72
CA PRO A 516 -5.75 11.14 22.98
C PRO A 516 -5.20 12.53 23.31
N ARG A 517 -4.93 13.33 22.27
CA ARG A 517 -4.45 14.71 22.40
C ARG A 517 -5.56 15.71 22.75
N VAL A 518 -6.81 15.37 22.42
CA VAL A 518 -8.00 16.17 22.77
C VAL A 518 -9.04 15.30 23.49
N LYS A 519 -9.97 15.94 24.21
CA LYS A 519 -11.04 15.23 24.93
C LYS A 519 -11.90 14.42 23.95
N ASN A 520 -12.08 13.13 24.24
CA ASN A 520 -12.76 12.15 23.37
C ASN A 520 -12.09 11.94 22.00
N GLY A 521 -10.84 12.39 21.82
CA GLY A 521 -10.06 12.12 20.63
C GLY A 521 -9.62 10.65 20.53
N PRO A 522 -9.10 10.25 19.36
CA PRO A 522 -8.49 8.94 19.14
C PRO A 522 -7.12 8.80 19.83
N ASN A 523 -6.65 7.57 20.07
CA ASN A 523 -5.31 7.32 20.63
C ASN A 523 -4.21 7.59 19.60
N VAL A 524 -3.54 8.73 19.72
CA VAL A 524 -2.42 9.11 18.85
C VAL A 524 -1.13 8.50 19.38
N VAL A 525 -0.32 7.96 18.46
CA VAL A 525 0.97 7.31 18.75
C VAL A 525 1.88 8.21 19.59
N TYR A 526 2.68 7.58 20.46
CA TYR A 526 3.66 8.25 21.29
C TYR A 526 4.87 7.32 21.47
N ASN A 527 6.07 7.86 21.30
CA ASN A 527 7.33 7.09 21.36
C ASN A 527 7.75 6.69 22.80
N GLY A 528 7.06 7.18 23.83
CA GLY A 528 7.30 6.82 25.22
C GLY A 528 8.41 7.62 25.94
N ILE A 529 9.03 8.59 25.26
CA ILE A 529 10.12 9.41 25.81
C ILE A 529 9.54 10.50 26.73
N LYS A 530 9.83 10.39 28.03
CA LYS A 530 9.27 11.25 29.10
C LYS A 530 10.18 12.41 29.50
N GLU A 531 11.09 12.81 28.61
CA GLU A 531 12.04 13.88 28.94
C GLU A 531 11.31 15.19 29.25
N ARG A 532 11.80 15.88 30.27
CA ARG A 532 11.24 17.16 30.72
C ARG A 532 12.03 18.29 30.08
N MET A 533 11.39 19.46 29.94
CA MET A 533 11.94 20.68 29.32
C MET A 533 13.14 21.33 30.06
N THR A 534 13.96 20.56 30.77
CA THR A 534 15.12 21.04 31.53
C THR A 534 16.42 21.05 30.73
N GLU A 535 16.51 20.31 29.63
CA GLU A 535 17.65 20.36 28.71
C GLU A 535 17.18 20.86 27.34
N LYS A 536 17.71 22.02 26.91
CA LYS A 536 17.48 22.52 25.55
C LYS A 536 18.23 21.63 24.57
N PRO A 537 17.56 21.03 23.57
CA PRO A 537 18.25 20.23 22.56
C PRO A 537 19.13 21.07 21.64
N ALA A 538 19.96 20.38 20.85
CA ALA A 538 20.78 21.02 19.84
C ALA A 538 19.92 21.49 18.64
N ASN A 539 20.32 22.61 18.02
CA ASN A 539 19.73 23.07 16.77
C ASN A 539 20.14 22.13 15.62
N VAL A 540 19.20 21.81 14.73
CA VAL A 540 19.40 20.99 13.52
C VAL A 540 19.10 21.83 12.27
#